data_AF-A0A430BYC6-F1
#
_entry.id   AF-A0A430BYC6-F1
#
_cell.length_a   1.000
_cell.length_b   1.000
_cell.length_c   1.000
_cell.angle_alpha   90.00
_cell.angle_beta   90.00
_cell.angle_gamma   90.00
#
_symmetry.space_group_name_H-M   'P 1'
#
loop_
_entity.id
_entity.type
_entity.pdbx_description
1 polymer ?
#
loop_
_entity_poly.entity_id
_entity_poly.type
_entity_poly.pdbx_seq_one_letter_code
_entity_poly.pdbx_strand_id
1 'polypeptide(L)'
;MASSFTKQFTARPEHIDVLGHVNNAVWVQWMEQLSVEHWMTDADPAHVDAYIWVVTRHEVDYRGNVTEGDVVSGRTWIPEGPRGARFDRLIEFTGPDGKVKVSARSTWAMIDKESGRLMRVPAEVAANFIED
;
A
#
# COMPACT_ATOMS: atom_id res chain seq x y z
N MET A 1 -0.78 6.87 17.28
CA MET A 1 0.04 6.19 16.25
C MET A 1 -0.86 5.55 15.21
N ALA A 2 -1.12 6.19 14.06
CA ALA A 2 -1.99 5.63 13.01
C ALA A 2 -1.91 4.10 12.84
N SER A 3 -3.09 3.45 12.72
CA SER A 3 -3.18 2.00 12.49
C SER A 3 -2.29 1.61 11.31
N SER A 4 -1.43 0.62 11.54
CA SER A 4 -0.49 0.14 10.53
C SER A 4 -0.67 -1.33 10.27
N PHE A 5 -0.67 -1.71 9.00
CA PHE A 5 -0.78 -3.09 8.54
C PHE A 5 0.59 -3.60 8.10
N THR A 6 0.87 -4.87 8.35
CA THR A 6 2.14 -5.51 7.96
C THR A 6 1.91 -6.83 7.26
N LYS A 7 2.77 -7.14 6.29
CA LYS A 7 2.77 -8.42 5.55
C LYS A 7 4.17 -8.76 5.09
N GLN A 8 4.51 -10.05 5.09
CA GLN A 8 5.76 -10.54 4.52
C GLN A 8 5.61 -10.90 3.03
N PHE A 9 6.65 -10.63 2.27
CA PHE A 9 6.76 -10.98 0.86
C PHE A 9 8.07 -11.75 0.64
N THR A 10 7.99 -12.85 -0.10
CA THR A 10 9.17 -13.64 -0.49
C THR A 10 9.53 -13.32 -1.94
N ALA A 11 10.79 -12.97 -2.18
CA ALA A 11 11.32 -12.81 -3.53
C ALA A 11 11.40 -14.20 -4.20
N ARG A 12 10.68 -14.37 -5.31
CA ARG A 12 10.60 -15.60 -6.10
C ARG A 12 11.34 -15.41 -7.42
N PRO A 13 11.70 -16.47 -8.14
CA PRO A 13 12.43 -16.35 -9.41
C PRO A 13 11.80 -15.38 -10.39
N GLU A 14 10.46 -15.39 -10.51
CA GLU A 14 9.71 -14.49 -11.41
C GLU A 14 9.79 -13.00 -11.03
N HIS A 15 10.22 -12.69 -9.81
CA HIS A 15 10.37 -11.32 -9.34
C HIS A 15 11.74 -10.72 -9.69
N ILE A 16 12.71 -11.57 -10.07
CA ILE A 16 14.11 -11.18 -10.26
C ILE A 16 14.35 -10.75 -11.70
N ASP A 17 14.98 -9.59 -11.89
CA ASP A 17 15.35 -9.12 -13.22
C ASP A 17 16.82 -9.45 -13.58
N VAL A 18 17.25 -8.97 -14.75
CA VAL A 18 18.60 -9.14 -15.31
C VAL A 18 19.72 -8.66 -14.37
N LEU A 19 19.44 -7.78 -13.41
CA LEU A 19 20.43 -7.31 -12.44
C LEU A 19 20.58 -8.26 -11.24
N GLY A 20 19.81 -9.36 -11.20
CA GLY A 20 19.90 -10.39 -10.15
C GLY A 20 19.18 -10.02 -8.85
N HIS A 21 18.29 -9.04 -8.89
CA HIS A 21 17.52 -8.58 -7.73
C HIS A 21 16.05 -8.33 -8.09
N VAL A 22 15.21 -8.11 -7.09
CA VAL A 22 13.77 -7.83 -7.30
C VAL A 22 13.59 -6.60 -8.21
N ASN A 23 12.78 -6.78 -9.25
CA ASN A 23 12.49 -5.72 -10.22
C ASN A 23 11.71 -4.57 -9.59
N ASN A 24 11.99 -3.34 -10.04
CA ASN A 24 11.33 -2.12 -9.55
C ASN A 24 9.79 -2.17 -9.66
N ALA A 25 9.22 -2.82 -10.68
CA ALA A 25 7.77 -2.94 -10.86
C ALA A 25 7.14 -3.94 -9.88
N VAL A 26 7.88 -4.97 -9.46
CA VAL A 26 7.42 -5.93 -8.44
C VAL A 26 7.24 -5.23 -7.09
N TRP A 27 8.13 -4.29 -6.75
CA TRP A 27 7.93 -3.47 -5.56
C TRP A 27 6.61 -2.68 -5.61
N VAL A 28 6.24 -2.12 -6.77
CA VAL A 28 4.96 -1.43 -6.95
C VAL A 28 3.78 -2.40 -6.79
N GLN A 29 3.88 -3.61 -7.35
CA GLN A 29 2.86 -4.65 -7.15
C GLN A 29 2.70 -5.03 -5.68
N TRP A 30 3.80 -5.16 -4.92
CA TRP A 30 3.74 -5.42 -3.49
C TRP A 30 3.18 -4.25 -2.69
N MET A 31 3.41 -2.99 -3.10
CA MET A 31 2.77 -1.81 -2.49
C MET A 31 1.24 -1.86 -2.67
N GLU A 32 0.78 -2.19 -3.87
CA GLU A 32 -0.65 -2.34 -4.16
C GLU A 32 -1.25 -3.49 -3.34
N GLN A 33 -0.63 -4.68 -3.39
CA GLN A 33 -1.08 -5.84 -2.62
C GLN A 33 -1.18 -5.54 -1.13
N LEU A 34 -0.14 -4.93 -0.54
CA LEU A 34 -0.12 -4.55 0.87
C LEU A 34 -1.25 -3.55 1.20
N SER A 35 -1.50 -2.59 0.31
CA SER A 35 -2.53 -1.57 0.50
C SER A 35 -3.94 -2.13 0.40
N VAL A 36 -4.19 -2.99 -0.59
CA VAL A 36 -5.47 -3.66 -0.82
C VAL A 36 -5.76 -4.67 0.29
N GLU A 37 -4.78 -5.46 0.74
CA GLU A 37 -4.99 -6.39 1.84
C GLU A 37 -5.29 -5.68 3.16
N HIS A 38 -4.65 -4.54 3.44
CA HIS A 38 -5.02 -3.69 4.58
C HIS A 38 -6.48 -3.25 4.48
N TRP A 39 -6.91 -2.75 3.31
CA TRP A 39 -8.31 -2.38 3.08
C TRP A 39 -9.27 -3.55 3.29
N MET A 40 -9.00 -4.70 2.70
CA MET A 40 -9.86 -5.89 2.80
C MET A 40 -9.94 -6.47 4.22
N THR A 41 -8.93 -6.23 5.05
CA THR A 41 -8.88 -6.74 6.43
C THR A 41 -9.69 -5.85 7.39
N ASP A 42 -9.55 -4.53 7.27
CA ASP A 42 -10.02 -3.60 8.31
C ASP A 42 -11.27 -2.80 7.90
N ALA A 43 -11.62 -2.78 6.61
CA ALA A 43 -12.84 -2.11 6.17
C ALA A 43 -14.10 -2.89 6.55
N ASP A 44 -15.20 -2.15 6.76
CA ASP A 44 -16.53 -2.76 6.77
C ASP A 44 -16.78 -3.49 5.43
N PRO A 45 -17.24 -4.75 5.43
CA PRO A 45 -17.57 -5.48 4.19
C PRO A 45 -18.52 -4.72 3.26
N ALA A 46 -19.48 -3.95 3.80
CA ALA A 46 -20.38 -3.12 2.99
C ALA A 46 -19.62 -2.00 2.26
N HIS A 47 -18.56 -1.45 2.86
CA HIS A 47 -17.70 -0.47 2.20
C HIS A 47 -16.85 -1.11 1.10
N VAL A 48 -16.36 -2.33 1.33
CA VAL A 48 -15.63 -3.11 0.31
C VAL A 48 -16.51 -3.36 -0.92
N ASP A 49 -17.79 -3.64 -0.70
CA ASP A 49 -18.74 -3.88 -1.80
C ASP A 49 -19.10 -2.59 -2.55
N ALA A 50 -19.20 -1.47 -1.85
CA ALA A 50 -19.68 -0.19 -2.38
C ALA A 50 -18.59 0.66 -3.07
N TYR A 51 -17.32 0.54 -2.67
CA TYR A 51 -16.27 1.48 -3.06
C TYR A 51 -15.07 0.83 -3.73
N ILE A 52 -14.42 1.58 -4.60
CA ILE A 52 -13.15 1.21 -5.25
C ILE A 52 -12.10 2.27 -4.94
N TRP A 53 -10.88 1.81 -4.71
CA TRP A 53 -9.72 2.68 -4.54
C TRP A 53 -8.86 2.68 -5.80
N VAL A 54 -8.46 3.87 -6.25
CA VAL A 54 -7.51 4.02 -7.36
C VAL A 54 -6.29 4.79 -6.91
N VAL A 55 -5.11 4.36 -7.35
CA VAL A 55 -3.88 5.14 -7.15
C VAL A 55 -3.84 6.26 -8.18
N THR A 56 -3.53 7.47 -7.71
CA THR A 56 -3.34 8.66 -8.57
C THR A 56 -1.89 9.07 -8.68
N ARG A 57 -1.04 8.68 -7.72
CA ARG A 57 0.41 8.97 -7.73
C ARG A 57 1.15 7.99 -6.82
N HIS A 58 2.35 7.58 -7.26
CA HIS A 58 3.37 7.00 -6.41
C HIS A 58 4.63 7.86 -6.44
N GLU A 59 5.26 8.05 -5.28
CA GLU A 59 6.62 8.55 -5.11
C GLU A 59 7.40 7.45 -4.41
N VAL A 60 8.39 6.86 -5.09
CA VAL A 60 9.12 5.67 -4.61
C VAL A 60 10.60 5.98 -4.48
N ASP A 61 11.14 5.70 -3.30
CA ASP A 61 12.56 5.76 -3.00
C ASP A 61 13.14 4.34 -2.92
N TYR A 62 14.04 4.00 -3.84
CA TYR A 62 14.79 2.74 -3.83
C TYR A 62 16.14 2.96 -3.14
N ARG A 63 16.29 2.44 -1.91
CA ARG A 63 17.51 2.58 -1.08
C ARG A 63 18.40 1.33 -1.07
N GLY A 64 17.85 0.21 -1.51
CA GLY A 64 18.53 -1.06 -1.64
C GLY A 64 17.63 -2.06 -2.34
N ASN A 65 18.07 -3.32 -2.40
CA ASN A 65 17.27 -4.39 -3.00
C ASN A 65 17.46 -5.71 -2.25
N VAL A 66 16.73 -6.73 -2.69
CA VAL A 66 16.81 -8.12 -2.21
C VAL A 66 16.91 -9.08 -3.39
N THR A 67 17.40 -10.28 -3.11
CA THR A 67 17.66 -11.35 -4.10
C THR A 67 16.66 -12.49 -3.95
N GLU A 68 16.69 -13.46 -4.86
CA GLU A 68 15.82 -14.63 -4.80
C GLU A 68 15.89 -15.33 -3.43
N GLY A 69 14.74 -15.70 -2.87
CA GLY A 69 14.64 -16.37 -1.58
C GLY A 69 14.60 -15.44 -0.36
N ASP A 70 15.02 -14.18 -0.50
CA ASP A 70 14.93 -13.21 0.58
C ASP A 70 13.46 -12.92 0.95
N VAL A 71 13.22 -12.67 2.23
CA VAL A 71 11.92 -12.25 2.76
C VAL A 71 12.01 -10.79 3.21
N VAL A 72 11.05 -9.98 2.79
CA VAL A 72 10.91 -8.59 3.22
C VAL A 72 9.62 -8.38 3.99
N SER A 73 9.68 -7.52 5.00
CA SER A 73 8.52 -7.07 5.75
C SER A 73 8.00 -5.76 5.17
N GLY A 74 6.82 -5.80 4.58
CA GLY A 74 6.08 -4.61 4.15
C GLY A 74 5.24 -4.05 5.29
N ARG A 75 5.31 -2.75 5.52
CA ARG A 75 4.46 -2.00 6.46
C ARG A 75 3.78 -0.86 5.73
N THR A 76 2.50 -0.63 6.02
CA THR A 76 1.74 0.50 5.46
C THR A 76 0.87 1.17 6.50
N TRP A 77 0.70 2.49 6.41
CA TRP A 77 -0.14 3.28 7.29
C TRP A 77 -0.62 4.56 6.59
N ILE A 78 -1.65 5.19 7.16
CA ILE A 78 -2.19 6.47 6.72
C ILE A 78 -1.76 7.54 7.73
N PRO A 79 -0.80 8.42 7.41
CA PRO A 79 -0.28 9.40 8.37
C PRO A 79 -1.29 10.51 8.70
N GLU A 80 -2.16 10.84 7.75
CA GLU A 80 -3.14 11.92 7.86
C GLU A 80 -4.46 11.49 7.22
N GLY A 81 -5.58 11.89 7.83
CA GLY A 81 -6.91 11.61 7.30
C GLY A 81 -7.16 12.20 5.90
N PRO A 82 -8.22 11.75 5.21
CA PRO A 82 -8.49 12.14 3.84
C PRO A 82 -8.83 13.64 3.70
N ARG A 83 -8.39 14.22 2.57
CA ARG A 83 -8.75 15.56 2.11
C ARG A 83 -9.63 15.46 0.87
N GLY A 84 -10.95 15.56 1.07
CA GLY A 84 -11.92 15.40 -0.01
C GLY A 84 -11.94 13.94 -0.51
N ALA A 85 -11.63 13.73 -1.78
CA ALA A 85 -11.62 12.40 -2.39
C ALA A 85 -10.32 11.63 -2.21
N ARG A 86 -9.28 12.24 -1.59
CA ARG A 86 -7.91 11.72 -1.63
C ARG A 86 -7.28 11.62 -0.26
N PHE A 87 -6.33 10.70 -0.11
CA PHE A 87 -5.43 10.62 1.03
C PHE A 87 -4.06 10.08 0.60
N ASP A 88 -3.04 10.37 1.40
CA ASP A 88 -1.72 9.78 1.24
C ASP A 88 -1.58 8.54 2.12
N ARG A 89 -0.94 7.51 1.59
CA ARG A 89 -0.54 6.29 2.29
C ARG A 89 0.97 6.16 2.21
N LEU A 90 1.60 5.86 3.34
CA LEU A 90 3.02 5.56 3.40
C LEU A 90 3.22 4.04 3.42
N ILE A 91 4.28 3.60 2.75
CA ILE A 91 4.71 2.21 2.68
C ILE A 91 6.22 2.13 2.90
N GLU A 92 6.66 1.13 3.66
CA GLU A 92 8.07 0.75 3.78
C GLU A 92 8.24 -0.76 3.61
N PHE A 93 9.31 -1.17 2.96
CA PHE A 93 9.76 -2.56 2.91
C PHE A 93 11.13 -2.67 3.57
N THR A 94 11.20 -3.50 4.62
CA THR A 94 12.42 -3.76 5.37
C THR A 94 12.98 -5.12 4.99
N GLY A 95 14.26 -5.15 4.62
CA GLY A 95 14.97 -6.37 4.25
C GLY A 95 15.39 -7.22 5.46
N PRO A 96 15.98 -8.40 5.22
CA PRO A 96 16.42 -9.31 6.28
C PRO A 96 17.55 -8.72 7.15
N ASP A 97 18.27 -7.72 6.66
CA ASP A 97 19.29 -6.96 7.39
C ASP A 97 18.71 -5.86 8.29
N GLY A 98 17.37 -5.78 8.42
CA GLY A 98 16.68 -4.79 9.23
C GLY A 98 16.66 -3.38 8.64
N LYS A 99 17.14 -3.18 7.40
CA LYS A 99 17.18 -1.87 6.74
C LYS A 99 16.04 -1.71 5.75
N VAL A 100 15.49 -0.49 5.67
CA VAL A 100 14.51 -0.12 4.64
C VAL A 100 15.17 -0.21 3.26
N LYS A 101 14.61 -1.05 2.39
CA LYS A 101 15.04 -1.23 0.99
C LYS A 101 14.26 -0.31 0.06
N VAL A 102 12.96 -0.20 0.30
CA VAL A 102 12.07 0.66 -0.48
C VAL A 102 11.13 1.39 0.47
N SER A 103 10.94 2.69 0.26
CA SER A 103 9.81 3.41 0.85
C SER A 103 8.99 4.08 -0.24
N ALA A 104 7.71 4.30 0.01
CA ALA A 104 6.85 4.98 -0.93
C ALA A 104 5.79 5.84 -0.24
N ARG A 105 5.41 6.92 -0.92
CA ARG A 105 4.18 7.66 -0.68
C ARG A 105 3.25 7.42 -1.86
N SER A 106 2.03 6.98 -1.55
CA SER A 106 1.00 6.69 -2.55
C SER A 106 -0.23 7.55 -2.29
N THR A 107 -0.67 8.31 -3.28
CA THR A 107 -1.91 9.10 -3.18
C THR A 107 -3.06 8.30 -3.79
N TRP A 108 -4.05 8.00 -2.97
CA TRP A 108 -5.23 7.21 -3.34
C TRP A 108 -6.45 8.10 -3.49
N ALA A 109 -7.39 7.70 -4.33
CA ALA A 109 -8.69 8.34 -4.47
C ALA A 109 -9.83 7.31 -4.45
N MET A 110 -10.96 7.68 -3.84
CA MET A 110 -12.15 6.82 -3.78
C MET A 110 -13.04 7.02 -5.00
N ILE A 111 -13.56 5.92 -5.51
CA ILE A 111 -14.60 5.86 -6.53
C ILE A 111 -15.82 5.14 -5.95
N ASP A 112 -16.99 5.75 -6.14
CA ASP A 112 -18.27 5.07 -5.94
C ASP A 112 -18.47 4.01 -7.04
N LYS A 113 -18.67 2.75 -6.67
CA LYS A 113 -18.68 1.64 -7.62
C LYS A 113 -19.91 1.66 -8.53
N GLU A 114 -21.04 2.14 -8.04
CA GLU A 114 -22.29 2.22 -8.81
C GLU A 114 -22.18 3.26 -9.93
N SER A 115 -21.74 4.47 -9.60
CA SER A 115 -21.63 5.58 -10.55
C SER A 115 -20.32 5.61 -11.34
N GLY A 116 -19.28 4.94 -10.86
CA GLY A 116 -17.93 4.97 -11.43
C GLY A 116 -17.24 6.32 -11.29
N ARG A 117 -17.69 7.18 -10.37
CA ARG A 117 -17.19 8.55 -10.20
C ARG A 117 -16.36 8.71 -8.93
N LEU A 118 -15.38 9.62 -9.00
CA LEU A 118 -14.64 10.05 -7.82
C LEU A 118 -15.59 10.64 -6.78
N MET A 119 -15.43 10.23 -5.52
CA MET A 119 -16.23 10.70 -4.40
C MET A 119 -15.36 11.11 -3.22
N ARG A 120 -15.91 11.95 -2.34
CA ARG A 120 -15.28 12.24 -1.04
C ARG A 120 -15.21 10.96 -0.21
N VAL A 121 -14.10 10.76 0.48
CA VAL A 121 -13.98 9.67 1.46
C VAL A 121 -14.88 9.98 2.67
N PRO A 122 -15.90 9.15 2.97
CA PRO A 122 -16.74 9.34 4.15
C PRO A 122 -15.93 9.18 5.44
N ALA A 123 -16.34 9.88 6.50
CA ALA A 123 -15.60 9.90 7.76
C ALA A 123 -15.62 8.51 8.43
N GLU A 124 -16.76 7.83 8.35
CA GLU A 124 -16.97 6.46 8.83
C GLU A 124 -16.10 5.43 8.11
N VAL A 125 -15.73 5.67 6.85
CA VAL A 125 -14.78 4.81 6.13
C VAL A 125 -13.36 5.06 6.64
N ALA A 126 -12.99 6.33 6.85
CA ALA A 126 -11.66 6.68 7.30
C ALA A 126 -11.37 6.26 8.76
N ALA A 127 -12.40 6.24 9.61
CA ALA A 127 -12.31 5.93 11.04
C ALA A 127 -11.65 4.57 11.36
N ASN A 128 -11.73 3.60 10.46
CA ASN A 128 -11.06 2.31 10.66
C ASN A 128 -9.54 2.36 10.47
N PHE A 129 -9.00 3.44 9.90
CA PHE A 129 -7.60 3.50 9.44
C PHE A 129 -6.80 4.67 10.03
N ILE A 130 -7.47 5.61 10.70
CA ILE A 130 -6.84 6.74 11.38
C ILE A 130 -7.07 6.59 12.88
N GLU A 131 -6.03 6.87 13.67
CA GLU A 131 -6.23 7.04 15.11
C GLU A 131 -6.65 8.49 15.41
N ASP A 132 -7.40 8.68 16.50
CA ASP A 132 -7.83 10.00 17.01
C ASP A 132 -6.66 10.95 17.31
#